data_AF-P74147-F1
#
_entry.id   AF-P74147-F1
#
_cell.length_a   1.000
_cell.length_b   1.000
_cell.length_c   1.000
_cell.angle_alpha   90.00
_cell.angle_beta   90.00
_cell.angle_gamma   90.00
#
_symmetry.space_group_name_H-M   'P 1'
#
loop_
_entity.id
_entity.type
_entity.pdbx_description
1 polymer ?
#
loop_
_entity_poly.entity_id
_entity_poly.type
_entity_poly.pdbx_seq_one_letter_code
_entity_poly.pdbx_strand_id
1 'polypeptide(L)'
;MTDLPHSPESASTSDRDRQIFLEAIAGRERTLVDVIGQAGGDFLKGESPVPKLIQRKTELKLFVNDHLQDSEGALLLVLQTRIDEADALISKHLELPLIALTTMVEQVLDNSALLTEIVRQADFRWGQIYGERPHFEIPGNPPHPDDPYTMTSVTAQLETLLRVLPPKSPEVKTFDSLRLRAIVDGLC
;
A
#
# COMPACT_ATOMS: atom_id res chain seq x y z
N MET A 1 4.54 -44.70 35.95
CA MET A 1 5.28 -44.10 34.83
C MET A 1 4.45 -44.34 33.59
N THR A 2 3.68 -43.42 33.03
CA THR A 2 3.59 -41.96 33.21
C THR A 2 2.20 -41.54 32.73
N ASP A 3 1.71 -40.45 33.30
CA ASP A 3 0.37 -39.90 33.19
C ASP A 3 0.00 -39.24 31.84
N LEU A 4 -1.32 -39.20 31.60
CA LEU A 4 -2.11 -38.05 31.10
C LEU A 4 -2.03 -37.61 29.61
N PRO A 5 -3.03 -36.85 29.10
CA PRO A 5 -3.91 -37.31 28.03
C PRO A 5 -3.83 -36.50 26.73
N HIS A 6 -4.53 -36.99 25.70
CA HIS A 6 -4.95 -36.21 24.53
C HIS A 6 -5.75 -34.96 24.95
N SER A 7 -5.17 -33.77 24.75
CA SER A 7 -5.90 -32.50 24.74
C SER A 7 -6.66 -32.33 23.42
N PRO A 8 -7.95 -31.97 23.44
CA PRO A 8 -8.69 -31.51 22.27
C PRO A 8 -8.68 -29.98 22.25
N GLU A 9 -7.86 -29.34 21.43
CA GLU A 9 -7.95 -27.88 21.28
C GLU A 9 -7.45 -27.40 19.90
N SER A 10 -8.32 -27.47 18.90
CA SER A 10 -8.09 -26.82 17.59
C SER A 10 -9.35 -26.13 17.06
N ALA A 11 -10.18 -25.58 17.95
CA ALA A 11 -11.38 -24.84 17.58
C ALA A 11 -11.53 -23.49 18.30
N SER A 12 -10.67 -23.14 19.27
CA SER A 12 -10.87 -21.92 20.09
C SER A 12 -10.10 -20.68 19.61
N THR A 13 -9.16 -20.82 18.68
CA THR A 13 -8.36 -19.69 18.16
C THR A 13 -9.12 -18.91 17.09
N SER A 14 -9.71 -19.58 16.08
CA SER A 14 -10.38 -18.88 14.98
C SER A 14 -11.66 -18.15 15.40
N ASP A 15 -12.38 -18.69 16.39
CA ASP A 15 -13.59 -18.05 16.90
C ASP A 15 -13.26 -16.82 17.76
N ARG A 16 -12.12 -16.85 18.46
CA ARG A 16 -11.61 -15.71 19.22
C ARG A 16 -11.08 -14.63 18.27
N ASP A 17 -10.40 -15.00 17.20
CA ASP A 17 -9.92 -14.07 16.17
C ASP A 17 -11.07 -13.41 15.41
N ARG A 18 -12.14 -14.17 15.13
CA ARG A 18 -13.35 -13.68 14.47
C ARG A 18 -14.16 -12.75 15.38
N GLN A 19 -14.20 -13.03 16.68
CA GLN A 19 -14.82 -12.15 17.68
C GLN A 19 -14.04 -10.83 17.82
N ILE A 20 -12.70 -10.87 17.81
CA ILE A 20 -11.84 -9.69 17.81
C ILE A 20 -12.07 -8.84 16.55
N PHE A 21 -12.22 -9.48 15.38
CA PHE A 21 -12.49 -8.81 14.12
C PHE A 21 -13.89 -8.16 14.09
N LEU A 22 -14.91 -8.84 14.64
CA LEU A 22 -16.27 -8.30 14.75
C LEU A 22 -16.36 -7.15 15.75
N GLU A 23 -15.58 -7.20 16.84
CA GLU A 23 -15.46 -6.09 17.82
C GLU A 23 -14.72 -4.88 17.23
N ALA A 24 -13.74 -5.09 16.36
CA ALA A 24 -13.06 -4.00 15.63
C ALA A 24 -13.99 -3.28 14.64
N ILE A 25 -14.91 -4.00 14.01
CA ILE A 25 -15.91 -3.43 13.09
C ILE A 25 -17.07 -2.75 13.85
N ALA A 26 -17.34 -3.16 15.10
CA ALA A 26 -18.45 -2.64 15.91
C ALA A 26 -18.18 -1.31 16.63
N GLY A 27 -17.05 -0.65 16.37
CA GLY A 27 -16.87 0.76 16.74
C GLY A 27 -16.37 0.99 18.17
N ARG A 28 -15.13 0.59 18.44
CA ARG A 28 -14.31 1.26 19.45
C ARG A 28 -12.95 1.62 18.89
N GLU A 29 -12.71 2.93 18.88
CA GLU A 29 -11.48 3.63 18.56
C GLU A 29 -10.28 2.97 19.26
N ARG A 30 -9.39 2.34 18.47
CA ARG A 30 -7.96 2.23 18.78
C ARG A 30 -7.20 2.38 17.47
N THR A 31 -6.94 3.63 17.13
CA THR A 31 -6.11 4.00 15.99
C THR A 31 -4.65 3.84 16.38
N LEU A 32 -3.79 3.67 15.37
CA LEU A 32 -2.33 3.51 15.45
C LEU A 32 -1.60 4.53 16.38
N VAL A 33 -2.26 5.63 16.73
CA VAL A 33 -1.80 6.63 17.71
C VAL A 33 -1.64 6.03 19.12
N ASP A 34 -2.50 5.08 19.52
CA ASP A 34 -2.43 4.44 20.84
C ASP A 34 -1.21 3.50 20.99
N VAL A 35 -0.76 2.88 19.88
CA VAL A 35 0.37 1.95 19.90
C VAL A 35 1.71 2.70 19.93
N ILE A 36 1.79 3.88 19.31
CA ILE A 36 3.00 4.72 19.33
C ILE A 36 3.18 5.40 20.69
N GLY A 37 2.10 5.74 21.39
CA GLY A 37 2.15 6.40 22.70
C GLY A 37 2.67 5.53 23.86
N GLN A 38 2.68 4.20 23.73
CA GLN A 38 2.97 3.30 24.86
C GLN A 38 4.44 2.84 24.96
N ALA A 39 5.27 3.08 23.94
CA ALA A 39 6.69 2.72 23.96
C ALA A 39 7.64 3.85 24.43
N GLY A 40 7.14 5.09 24.57
CA GLY A 40 7.90 6.28 24.97
C GLY A 40 7.51 6.78 26.35
N GLY A 41 7.72 5.96 27.39
CA GLY A 41 7.50 6.39 28.76
C GLY A 41 8.61 7.33 29.27
N ASP A 42 8.43 8.65 29.11
CA ASP A 42 8.65 9.63 30.19
C ASP A 42 7.97 10.97 29.84
N PHE A 43 6.91 11.28 30.56
CA PHE A 43 5.91 12.29 30.22
C PHE A 43 6.23 13.61 30.94
N LEU A 44 6.91 14.56 30.27
CA LEU A 44 7.10 15.92 30.78
C LEU A 44 6.56 16.96 29.78
N LYS A 45 5.36 17.49 30.07
CA LYS A 45 4.81 18.79 29.61
C LYS A 45 5.10 19.18 28.13
N GLY A 46 4.17 18.87 27.22
CA GLY A 46 4.00 19.64 25.98
C GLY A 46 4.40 18.98 24.65
N GLU A 47 4.01 17.74 24.39
CA GLU A 47 4.26 17.13 23.08
C GLU A 47 3.25 17.61 22.04
N SER A 48 3.77 18.42 21.11
CA SER A 48 3.09 18.88 19.91
C SER A 48 2.64 17.68 19.07
N PRO A 49 1.39 17.65 18.57
CA PRO A 49 0.91 16.55 17.73
C PRO A 49 1.86 16.29 16.55
N VAL A 50 2.10 15.01 16.23
CA VAL A 50 2.91 14.59 15.07
C VAL A 50 2.46 15.37 13.83
N PRO A 51 3.34 16.02 13.06
CA PRO A 51 2.93 16.83 11.93
C PRO A 51 2.08 16.03 10.94
N LYS A 52 0.99 16.63 10.42
CA LYS A 52 0.05 15.95 9.50
C LYS A 52 0.76 15.27 8.32
N LEU A 53 1.76 15.92 7.73
CA LEU A 53 2.54 15.36 6.61
C LEU A 53 3.23 14.04 6.98
N ILE A 54 3.81 13.96 8.19
CA ILE A 54 4.46 12.75 8.70
C ILE A 54 3.42 11.65 8.90
N GLN A 55 2.26 11.98 9.47
CA GLN A 55 1.15 11.02 9.60
C GLN A 55 0.74 10.46 8.23
N ARG A 56 0.58 11.33 7.22
CA ARG A 56 0.21 10.90 5.85
C ARG A 56 1.27 10.03 5.20
N LYS A 57 2.55 10.35 5.35
CA LYS A 57 3.64 9.49 4.87
C LYS A 57 3.57 8.11 5.51
N THR A 58 3.38 8.04 6.83
CA THR A 58 3.26 6.77 7.54
C THR A 58 2.05 5.96 7.06
N GLU A 59 0.89 6.60 6.90
CA GLU A 59 -0.31 5.95 6.33
C GLU A 59 -0.04 5.37 4.94
N LEU A 60 0.64 6.11 4.06
CA LEU A 60 0.99 5.63 2.72
C LEU A 60 1.97 4.46 2.74
N LYS A 61 3.01 4.51 3.59
CA LYS A 61 3.99 3.42 3.68
C LYS A 61 3.35 2.13 4.19
N LEU A 62 2.46 2.22 5.18
CA LEU A 62 1.70 1.08 5.68
C LEU A 62 0.77 0.53 4.59
N PHE A 63 0.08 1.40 3.86
CA PHE A 63 -0.76 0.96 2.75
C PHE A 63 0.03 0.17 1.70
N VAL A 64 1.21 0.67 1.28
CA VAL A 64 2.06 -0.05 0.32
C VAL A 64 2.56 -1.36 0.90
N ASN A 65 2.98 -1.39 2.17
CA ASN A 65 3.41 -2.61 2.84
C ASN A 65 2.32 -3.71 2.82
N ASP A 66 1.06 -3.32 2.99
CA ASP A 66 -0.04 -4.28 3.13
C ASP A 66 -0.58 -4.78 1.78
N HIS A 67 -0.33 -4.05 0.69
CA HIS A 67 -0.95 -4.32 -0.63
C HIS A 67 0.04 -4.59 -1.76
N LEU A 68 1.33 -4.28 -1.59
CA LEU A 68 2.35 -4.59 -2.59
C LEU A 68 2.74 -6.07 -2.49
N GLN A 69 2.61 -6.78 -3.60
CA GLN A 69 3.02 -8.19 -3.70
C GLN A 69 4.51 -8.28 -4.07
N ASP A 70 5.37 -7.89 -3.14
CA ASP A 70 6.82 -7.94 -3.29
C ASP A 70 7.42 -8.97 -2.32
N SER A 71 7.72 -10.17 -2.81
CA SER A 71 8.24 -11.27 -1.99
C SER A 71 9.65 -11.02 -1.47
N GLU A 72 10.43 -10.22 -2.21
CA GLU A 72 11.84 -9.95 -1.93
C GLU A 72 12.04 -8.61 -1.18
N GLY A 73 11.00 -7.78 -1.10
CA GLY A 73 10.92 -6.56 -0.28
C GLY A 73 11.73 -5.36 -0.76
N ALA A 74 12.49 -5.48 -1.85
CA ALA A 74 13.32 -4.40 -2.36
C ALA A 74 12.49 -3.32 -3.09
N LEU A 75 11.47 -3.71 -3.86
CA LEU A 75 10.54 -2.75 -4.49
C LEU A 75 9.74 -1.99 -3.43
N LEU A 76 9.33 -2.65 -2.35
CA LEU A 76 8.68 -2.01 -1.20
C LEU A 76 9.54 -0.87 -0.65
N LEU A 77 10.82 -1.13 -0.37
CA LEU A 77 11.74 -0.11 0.15
C LEU A 77 11.96 1.05 -0.83
N VAL A 78 12.01 0.76 -2.14
CA VAL A 78 12.09 1.80 -3.17
C VAL A 78 10.86 2.70 -3.13
N LEU A 79 9.65 2.13 -3.09
CA LEU A 79 8.41 2.92 -3.02
C LEU A 79 8.31 3.72 -1.70
N GLN A 80 8.71 3.14 -0.57
CA GLN A 80 8.72 3.86 0.71
C GLN A 80 9.71 5.03 0.70
N THR A 81 10.88 4.87 0.08
CA THR A 81 11.85 5.95 -0.10
C THR A 81 11.26 7.08 -0.94
N ARG A 82 10.55 6.74 -2.03
CA ARG A 82 9.88 7.76 -2.85
C ARG A 82 8.75 8.47 -2.13
N ILE A 83 8.01 7.78 -1.26
CA ILE A 83 7.02 8.41 -0.37
C ILE A 83 7.70 9.42 0.57
N ASP A 84 8.89 9.10 1.09
CA ASP A 84 9.66 10.03 1.92
C ASP A 84 10.13 11.27 1.17
N GLU A 85 10.37 11.16 -0.13
CA GLU A 85 10.84 12.26 -0.98
C GLU A 85 9.69 13.09 -1.59
N ALA A 86 8.44 12.63 -1.48
CA ALA A 86 7.28 13.19 -2.18
C ALA A 86 6.49 14.26 -1.38
N ASP A 87 7.16 15.06 -0.53
CA ASP A 87 6.53 16.05 0.37
C ASP A 87 5.55 16.97 -0.35
N ALA A 88 5.96 17.50 -1.50
CA ALA A 88 5.17 18.44 -2.28
C ALA A 88 3.90 17.81 -2.86
N LEU A 89 3.95 16.53 -3.23
CA LEU A 89 2.80 15.81 -3.76
C LEU A 89 1.84 15.42 -2.62
N ILE A 90 2.35 14.87 -1.53
CA ILE A 90 1.55 14.44 -0.38
C ILE A 90 0.87 15.64 0.28
N SER A 91 1.56 16.79 0.36
CA SER A 91 1.01 18.02 0.92
C SER A 91 -0.19 18.57 0.14
N LYS A 92 -0.34 18.23 -1.15
CA LYS A 92 -1.51 18.61 -1.95
C LYS A 92 -2.73 17.72 -1.67
N HIS A 93 -2.51 16.55 -1.08
CA HIS A 93 -3.52 15.52 -0.86
C HIS A 93 -3.60 15.10 0.62
N LEU A 94 -3.43 16.04 1.56
CA LEU A 94 -3.40 15.71 2.99
C LEU A 94 -4.69 15.04 3.51
N GLU A 95 -5.84 15.36 2.92
CA GLU A 95 -7.12 14.76 3.31
C GLU A 95 -7.38 13.41 2.62
N LEU A 96 -6.77 13.17 1.45
CA LEU A 96 -6.92 11.95 0.66
C LEU A 96 -5.55 11.46 0.16
N PRO A 97 -4.64 11.04 1.06
CA PRO A 97 -3.25 10.77 0.72
C PRO A 97 -3.08 9.66 -0.32
N LEU A 98 -3.99 8.69 -0.36
CA LEU A 98 -3.97 7.61 -1.36
C LEU A 98 -4.06 8.12 -2.81
N ILE A 99 -4.63 9.31 -3.05
CA ILE A 99 -4.62 9.96 -4.38
C ILE A 99 -3.18 10.37 -4.78
N ALA A 100 -2.35 10.79 -3.82
CA ALA A 100 -0.94 11.07 -4.09
C ALA A 100 -0.18 9.81 -4.50
N LEU A 101 -0.44 8.68 -3.82
CA LEU A 101 0.17 7.40 -4.16
C LEU A 101 -0.28 6.90 -5.54
N THR A 102 -1.58 7.00 -5.85
CA THR A 102 -2.13 6.73 -7.19
C THR A 102 -1.42 7.57 -8.24
N THR A 103 -1.21 8.85 -7.96
CA THR A 103 -0.50 9.76 -8.86
C THR A 103 0.94 9.34 -9.09
N MET A 104 1.63 8.92 -8.05
CA MET A 104 3.00 8.45 -8.14
C MET A 104 3.11 7.16 -8.96
N VAL A 105 2.23 6.19 -8.71
CA VAL A 105 2.25 4.90 -9.43
C VAL A 105 1.92 5.08 -10.90
N GLU A 106 0.87 5.85 -11.23
CA GLU A 106 0.53 6.14 -12.63
C GLU A 106 1.66 6.90 -13.34
N GLN A 107 2.32 7.87 -12.71
CA GLN A 107 3.46 8.56 -13.31
C GLN A 107 4.62 7.62 -13.66
N VAL A 108 4.85 6.58 -12.85
CA VAL A 108 5.87 5.57 -13.14
C VAL A 108 5.42 4.68 -14.31
N LEU A 109 4.18 4.21 -14.30
CA LEU A 109 3.65 3.32 -15.35
C LEU A 109 3.54 4.03 -16.71
N ASP A 110 3.18 5.32 -16.73
CA ASP A 110 3.04 6.13 -17.94
C ASP A 110 4.38 6.56 -18.55
N ASN A 111 5.49 6.37 -17.83
CA ASN A 111 6.81 6.82 -18.24
C ASN A 111 7.84 5.69 -18.14
N SER A 112 8.16 5.10 -19.29
CA SER A 112 9.11 4.00 -19.38
C SER A 112 10.48 4.32 -18.77
N ALA A 113 10.96 5.56 -18.85
CA ALA A 113 12.24 5.95 -18.24
C ALA A 113 12.17 5.95 -16.70
N LEU A 114 11.05 6.37 -16.12
CA LEU A 114 10.84 6.27 -14.67
C LEU A 114 10.70 4.82 -14.23
N LEU A 115 9.96 4.00 -14.99
CA LEU A 115 9.82 2.58 -14.73
C LEU A 115 11.18 1.86 -14.75
N THR A 116 12.01 2.10 -15.77
CA THR A 116 13.37 1.55 -15.85
C THR A 116 14.22 1.97 -14.66
N GLU A 117 14.11 3.21 -14.20
CA GLU A 117 14.83 3.66 -13.01
C GLU A 117 14.33 2.99 -11.73
N ILE A 118 13.01 2.76 -11.59
CA ILE A 118 12.45 2.00 -10.45
C ILE A 118 12.98 0.57 -10.43
N VAL A 119 12.97 -0.11 -11.58
CA VAL A 119 13.52 -1.46 -11.74
C VAL A 119 14.98 -1.49 -11.31
N ARG A 120 15.81 -0.58 -11.85
CA ARG A 120 17.22 -0.46 -11.49
C ARG A 120 17.45 -0.19 -10.00
N GLN A 121 16.59 0.60 -9.37
CA GLN A 121 16.65 0.85 -7.93
C GLN A 121 16.26 -0.39 -7.12
N ALA A 122 15.25 -1.14 -7.55
CA ALA A 122 14.82 -2.37 -6.89
C ALA A 122 15.92 -3.45 -6.96
N ASP A 123 16.50 -3.66 -8.15
CA ASP A 123 17.69 -4.48 -8.37
C ASP A 123 18.85 -4.12 -7.44
N PHE A 124 19.15 -2.82 -7.37
CA PHE A 124 20.23 -2.33 -6.53
C PHE A 124 19.95 -2.59 -5.05
N ARG A 125 18.72 -2.33 -4.60
CA ARG A 125 18.30 -2.59 -3.21
C ARG A 125 18.32 -4.08 -2.90
N TRP A 126 17.89 -4.93 -3.83
CA TRP A 126 17.95 -6.38 -3.69
C TRP A 126 19.38 -6.86 -3.47
N GLY A 127 20.32 -6.44 -4.32
CA GLY A 127 21.73 -6.76 -4.13
C GLY A 127 22.30 -6.27 -2.79
N GLN A 128 21.82 -5.12 -2.28
CA GLN A 128 22.20 -4.65 -0.94
C GLN A 128 21.62 -5.50 0.20
N ILE A 129 20.36 -5.93 0.09
CA ILE A 129 19.67 -6.74 1.11
C ILE A 129 20.31 -8.13 1.20
N TYR A 130 20.56 -8.76 0.05
CA TYR A 130 21.00 -10.15 -0.02
C TYR A 130 22.52 -10.31 -0.18
N GLY A 131 23.27 -9.21 -0.35
CA GLY A 131 24.71 -9.24 -0.52
C GLY A 131 25.16 -9.79 -1.88
N GLU A 132 24.28 -9.68 -2.88
CA GLU A 132 24.49 -10.21 -4.23
C GLU A 132 24.73 -9.10 -5.25
N ARG A 133 25.20 -9.48 -6.45
CA ARG A 133 25.36 -8.52 -7.55
C ARG A 133 23.99 -8.28 -8.21
N PRO A 134 23.53 -7.02 -8.32
CA PRO A 134 22.26 -6.70 -8.99
C PRO A 134 22.22 -7.19 -10.44
N HIS A 135 21.03 -7.59 -10.89
CA HIS A 135 20.80 -8.17 -12.21
C HIS A 135 20.14 -7.16 -13.17
N PHE A 136 20.83 -6.06 -13.45
CA PHE A 136 20.27 -5.03 -14.33
C PHE A 136 19.89 -5.57 -15.71
N GLU A 137 18.63 -5.34 -16.11
CA GLU A 137 18.17 -5.64 -17.46
C GLU A 137 18.96 -4.89 -18.54
N ILE A 138 19.26 -5.60 -19.63
CA ILE A 138 19.93 -5.03 -20.81
C ILE A 138 18.93 -5.06 -21.98
N PRO A 139 18.63 -3.90 -22.61
CA PRO A 139 17.73 -3.86 -23.75
C PRO A 139 18.15 -4.83 -24.87
N GLY A 140 17.21 -5.65 -25.33
CA GLY A 140 17.43 -6.62 -26.40
C GLY A 140 17.98 -7.98 -25.94
N ASN A 141 18.29 -8.16 -24.65
CA ASN A 141 18.60 -9.46 -24.06
C ASN A 141 17.44 -9.95 -23.19
N PRO A 142 17.28 -11.27 -23.02
CA PRO A 142 16.34 -11.80 -22.03
C PRO A 142 16.78 -11.40 -20.61
N PRO A 143 15.83 -11.18 -19.67
CA PRO A 143 16.15 -10.97 -18.26
C PRO A 143 16.90 -12.16 -17.65
N HIS A 144 17.64 -11.91 -16.57
CA HIS A 144 18.32 -12.98 -15.85
C HIS A 144 17.29 -13.93 -15.20
N PRO A 145 17.47 -15.26 -15.24
CA PRO A 145 16.47 -16.20 -14.73
C PRO A 145 16.19 -16.04 -13.23
N ASP A 146 17.19 -15.62 -12.47
CA ASP A 146 17.09 -15.40 -11.02
C ASP A 146 16.82 -13.94 -10.65
N ASP A 147 16.52 -13.06 -11.62
CA ASP A 147 16.19 -11.67 -11.33
C ASP A 147 14.71 -11.52 -10.93
N PRO A 148 14.42 -11.13 -9.67
CA PRO A 148 13.04 -10.90 -9.23
C PRO A 148 12.44 -9.60 -9.79
N TYR A 149 13.26 -8.63 -10.19
CA TYR A 149 12.83 -7.29 -10.59
C TYR A 149 13.11 -7.03 -12.07
N THR A 150 12.28 -7.62 -12.91
CA THR A 150 12.23 -7.33 -14.34
C THR A 150 11.29 -6.16 -14.64
N MET A 151 11.41 -5.54 -15.81
CA MET A 151 10.42 -4.56 -16.28
C MET A 151 9.01 -5.14 -16.27
N THR A 152 8.87 -6.42 -16.63
CA THR A 152 7.57 -7.10 -16.65
C THR A 152 7.04 -7.35 -15.25
N SER A 153 7.86 -7.88 -14.33
CA SER A 153 7.41 -8.19 -12.97
C SER A 153 7.09 -6.93 -12.16
N VAL A 154 7.90 -5.88 -12.27
CA VAL A 154 7.64 -4.60 -11.60
C VAL A 154 6.38 -3.93 -12.15
N THR A 155 6.17 -3.94 -13.48
CA THR A 155 4.92 -3.43 -14.07
C THR A 155 3.70 -4.15 -13.50
N ALA A 156 3.73 -5.49 -13.49
CA ALA A 156 2.62 -6.28 -12.96
C ALA A 156 2.33 -6.02 -11.48
N GLN A 157 3.38 -5.85 -10.66
CA GLN A 157 3.24 -5.50 -9.24
C GLN A 157 2.63 -4.10 -9.05
N LEU A 158 3.10 -3.11 -9.81
CA LEU A 158 2.57 -1.74 -9.76
C LEU A 158 1.13 -1.64 -10.28
N GLU A 159 0.79 -2.37 -11.35
CA GLU A 159 -0.60 -2.46 -11.84
C GLU A 159 -1.51 -3.13 -10.81
N THR A 160 -1.03 -4.14 -10.11
CA THR A 160 -1.78 -4.81 -9.03
C THR A 160 -2.03 -3.86 -7.86
N LEU A 161 -1.01 -3.11 -7.46
CA LEU A 161 -1.16 -2.05 -6.46
C LEU A 161 -2.13 -0.96 -6.92
N LEU A 162 -2.11 -0.58 -8.19
CA LEU A 162 -3.00 0.45 -8.75
C LEU A 162 -4.48 0.03 -8.69
N ARG A 163 -4.79 -1.27 -8.83
CA ARG A 163 -6.18 -1.77 -8.79
C ARG A 163 -6.84 -1.63 -7.42
N VAL A 164 -6.06 -1.56 -6.34
CA VAL A 164 -6.60 -1.36 -4.97
C VAL A 164 -6.57 0.10 -4.54
N LEU A 165 -5.94 0.98 -5.34
CA LEU A 165 -5.90 2.41 -5.09
C LEU A 165 -7.15 3.11 -5.60
N PRO A 166 -7.57 4.23 -4.97
CA PRO A 166 -8.68 5.02 -5.47
C PRO A 166 -8.30 5.74 -6.77
N PRO A 167 -9.22 5.92 -7.73
CA PRO A 167 -8.93 6.68 -8.95
C PRO A 167 -8.62 8.14 -8.61
N LYS A 168 -7.72 8.78 -9.39
CA LYS A 168 -7.34 10.21 -9.22
C LYS A 168 -8.53 11.17 -9.24
N SER A 169 -9.59 10.79 -9.95
CA SER A 169 -10.87 11.49 -9.96
C SER A 169 -11.93 10.50 -9.52
N PRO A 170 -12.85 10.85 -8.59
CA PRO A 170 -14.10 10.14 -8.55
C PRO A 170 -14.76 10.42 -9.89
N GLU A 171 -14.76 9.46 -10.81
CA GLU A 171 -15.75 9.47 -11.86
C GLU A 171 -17.10 9.51 -11.15
N VAL A 172 -17.69 10.70 -11.11
CA VAL A 172 -19.13 10.82 -10.96
C VAL A 172 -19.65 10.03 -12.14
N LYS A 173 -20.06 8.77 -11.91
CA LYS A 173 -20.98 8.10 -12.81
C LYS A 173 -22.20 9.01 -12.82
N THR A 174 -22.24 9.94 -13.77
CA THR A 174 -23.43 10.70 -14.11
C THR A 174 -24.47 9.64 -14.41
N PHE A 175 -25.31 9.34 -13.42
CA PHE A 175 -26.48 8.52 -13.64
C PHE A 175 -27.22 9.19 -14.79
N ASP A 176 -27.32 8.45 -15.88
CA ASP A 176 -27.84 8.92 -17.14
C ASP A 176 -29.24 9.51 -16.93
N SER A 177 -29.31 10.83 -16.80
CA SER A 177 -30.54 11.60 -16.63
C SER A 177 -31.43 11.56 -17.88
N LEU A 178 -31.06 10.78 -18.90
CA LEU A 178 -31.86 10.48 -20.08
C LEU A 178 -32.95 9.40 -19.88
N ARG A 179 -33.08 8.78 -18.69
CA ARG A 179 -34.22 7.88 -18.41
C ARG A 179 -35.43 8.52 -17.72
N LEU A 180 -35.45 9.84 -17.52
CA LEU A 180 -36.63 10.54 -16.95
C LEU A 180 -37.48 11.29 -17.98
N ARG A 181 -37.10 11.34 -19.27
CA ARG A 181 -37.94 11.94 -20.33
C ARG A 181 -38.85 10.95 -21.07
N ALA A 182 -38.64 9.65 -20.93
CA ALA A 182 -39.47 8.65 -21.61
C ALA A 182 -40.82 8.32 -20.90
N ILE A 183 -41.14 8.97 -19.77
CA ILE A 183 -42.42 8.77 -19.05
C ILE A 183 -43.38 9.96 -19.24
N VAL A 184 -42.89 11.14 -19.65
CA VAL A 184 -43.74 12.34 -19.79
C VAL A 184 -44.27 12.54 -21.22
N ASP A 185 -43.59 12.02 -22.23
CA ASP A 185 -43.99 12.23 -23.64
C ASP A 185 -44.87 11.10 -24.23
N GLY A 186 -45.39 10.20 -23.39
CA GLY A 186 -46.22 9.05 -23.78
C GLY A 186 -47.68 9.10 -23.31
N LEU A 187 -48.18 10.26 -22.87
CA LEU A 187 -49.57 10.48 -22.43
C LEU A 187 -50.17 11.70 -23.15
N CYS A 188 -50.38 11.55 -24.45
CA CYS A 188 -51.36 12.29 -25.26
C CYS A 188 -51.98 11.32 -26.26
#